data_AF-A0A1H6LYK3-F1
#
_entry.id   AF-A0A1H6LYK3-F1
#
_cell.length_a   1.000
_cell.length_b   1.000
_cell.length_c   1.000
_cell.angle_alpha   90.00
_cell.angle_beta   90.00
_cell.angle_gamma   90.00
#
_symmetry.space_group_name_H-M   'P 1'
#
loop_
_entity.id
_entity.type
_entity.pdbx_description
1 polymer ?
#
loop_
_entity_poly.entity_id
_entity_poly.type
_entity_poly.pdbx_seq_one_letter_code
_entity_poly.pdbx_strand_id
1 'polypeptide(L)'
;MHYGSLNVLAPEQPDSPIDEAQVLGSAVWLWMHSQSHRDAPLHSLSALLLPAIKLRQFILISEAGKPVFFLSWLNLSAEAEARYLREPAVCLPEADWNSGDRLWINDWVAPFGHTRQVTGLLRRHLWATRIARSLYHRGDERGLRVMNFHGIAILDLEAQAWFATHPLLRHTP
;
A
#
# COMPACT_ATOMS: atom_id res chain seq x y z
N MET A 1 1.95 -15.48 -9.64
CA MET A 1 3.06 -16.20 -8.97
C MET A 1 2.49 -17.04 -7.84
N HIS A 2 3.12 -18.17 -7.48
CA HIS A 2 2.66 -19.03 -6.37
C HIS A 2 3.70 -19.10 -5.24
N TYR A 3 3.25 -18.99 -4.00
CA TYR A 3 4.07 -19.12 -2.80
C TYR A 3 3.35 -20.00 -1.77
N GLY A 4 3.63 -21.30 -1.78
CA GLY A 4 2.84 -22.28 -1.03
C GLY A 4 1.40 -22.31 -1.53
N SER A 5 0.44 -22.09 -0.64
CA SER A 5 -1.00 -21.98 -0.94
C SER A 5 -1.43 -20.63 -1.53
N LEU A 6 -0.55 -19.63 -1.53
CA LEU A 6 -0.86 -18.27 -1.94
C LEU A 6 -0.63 -18.05 -3.44
N ASN A 7 -1.63 -17.48 -4.09
CA ASN A 7 -1.58 -17.00 -5.47
C ASN A 7 -1.44 -15.47 -5.46
N VAL A 8 -0.31 -14.98 -5.94
CA VAL A 8 0.05 -13.55 -5.91
C VAL A 8 -0.09 -12.95 -7.31
N LEU A 9 -0.91 -11.91 -7.40
CA LEU A 9 -0.97 -10.96 -8.49
C LEU A 9 -0.25 -9.68 -8.05
N ALA A 10 0.90 -9.40 -8.63
CA ALA A 10 1.72 -8.21 -8.38
C ALA A 10 2.21 -7.68 -9.74
N PRO A 11 1.42 -6.80 -10.40
CA PRO A 11 1.62 -6.42 -11.79
C PRO A 11 2.69 -5.33 -11.98
N GLU A 12 3.70 -5.24 -11.12
CA GLU A 12 4.82 -4.29 -11.30
C GLU A 12 5.53 -4.48 -12.65
N GLN A 13 5.33 -5.64 -13.31
CA GLN A 13 5.70 -5.87 -14.69
C GLN A 13 4.60 -5.36 -15.66
N PRO A 14 4.93 -4.43 -16.59
CA PRO A 14 3.96 -3.78 -17.48
C PRO A 14 3.09 -4.72 -18.34
N ASP A 15 3.60 -5.90 -18.67
CA ASP A 15 2.97 -6.82 -19.62
C ASP A 15 2.04 -7.85 -18.97
N SER A 16 1.89 -7.83 -17.64
CA SER A 16 0.91 -8.71 -16.99
C SER A 16 -0.50 -8.20 -17.30
N PRO A 17 -1.36 -8.99 -17.98
CA PRO A 17 -2.75 -8.64 -18.12
C PRO A 17 -3.38 -8.58 -16.71
N ILE A 18 -4.14 -7.51 -16.46
CA ILE A 18 -4.95 -7.37 -15.26
C ILE A 18 -6.40 -7.19 -15.67
N ASP A 19 -7.30 -7.87 -14.96
CA ASP A 19 -8.73 -7.56 -15.02
C ASP A 19 -9.03 -6.53 -13.92
N GLU A 20 -9.13 -5.25 -14.29
CA GLU A 20 -9.35 -4.15 -13.35
C GLU A 20 -10.64 -4.35 -12.54
N ALA A 21 -11.69 -4.90 -13.15
CA ALA A 21 -12.97 -5.14 -12.47
C ALA A 21 -12.83 -6.27 -11.44
N GLN A 22 -12.11 -7.35 -11.78
CA GLN A 22 -11.81 -8.42 -10.83
C GLN A 22 -10.98 -7.90 -9.64
N VAL A 23 -9.96 -7.08 -9.90
CA VAL A 23 -9.11 -6.52 -8.85
C VAL A 23 -9.91 -5.58 -7.96
N LEU A 24 -10.69 -4.67 -8.54
CA LEU A 24 -11.56 -3.76 -7.81
C LEU A 24 -12.56 -4.53 -6.95
N GLY A 25 -13.27 -5.50 -7.53
CA GLY A 25 -14.23 -6.34 -6.80
C GLY A 25 -13.58 -7.10 -5.65
N SER A 26 -12.37 -7.63 -5.85
CA SER A 26 -11.61 -8.34 -4.81
C SER A 26 -11.18 -7.42 -3.67
N ALA A 27 -10.69 -6.22 -3.99
CA ALA A 27 -10.30 -5.21 -3.01
C ALA A 27 -11.50 -4.74 -2.18
N VAL A 28 -12.63 -4.42 -2.83
CA VAL A 28 -13.87 -4.01 -2.16
C VAL A 28 -14.42 -5.14 -1.27
N TRP A 29 -14.40 -6.38 -1.75
CA TRP A 29 -14.81 -7.53 -0.94
C TRP A 29 -13.95 -7.69 0.32
N LEU A 30 -12.63 -7.49 0.23
CA LEU A 30 -11.73 -7.51 1.39
C LEU A 30 -12.01 -6.34 2.34
N TRP A 31 -12.31 -5.14 1.81
CA TRP A 31 -12.67 -3.97 2.60
C TRP A 31 -13.93 -4.18 3.43
N MET A 32 -14.95 -4.86 2.87
CA MET A 32 -16.19 -5.22 3.60
C MET A 32 -15.92 -6.08 4.84
N HIS A 33 -14.79 -6.79 4.88
CA HIS A 33 -14.37 -7.62 6.02
C HIS A 33 -13.35 -6.93 6.94
N SER A 34 -12.95 -5.69 6.64
CA SER A 34 -12.01 -4.90 7.42
C SER A 34 -12.71 -3.78 8.18
N GLN A 35 -12.59 -3.74 9.51
CA GLN A 35 -13.22 -2.70 10.34
C GLN A 35 -12.84 -1.27 9.91
N SER A 36 -11.58 -1.04 9.54
CA SER A 36 -11.10 0.28 9.10
C SER A 36 -11.61 0.74 7.73
N HIS A 37 -12.22 -0.15 6.93
CA HIS A 37 -12.56 0.14 5.53
C HIS A 37 -14.04 -0.09 5.20
N ARG A 38 -14.74 -0.93 5.96
CA ARG A 38 -16.10 -1.39 5.63
C ARG A 38 -17.15 -0.28 5.52
N ASP A 39 -16.90 0.86 6.15
CA ASP A 39 -17.82 2.00 6.20
C ASP A 39 -17.47 3.08 5.16
N ALA A 40 -16.50 2.82 4.27
CA ALA A 40 -16.15 3.72 3.18
C ALA A 40 -17.33 3.92 2.21
N PRO A 41 -17.67 5.17 1.84
CA PRO A 41 -18.77 5.42 0.91
C PRO A 41 -18.50 4.80 -0.48
N LEU A 42 -19.52 4.13 -1.04
CA LEU A 42 -19.42 3.45 -2.35
C LEU A 42 -18.93 4.39 -3.47
N HIS A 43 -19.39 5.64 -3.46
CA HIS A 43 -19.01 6.64 -4.46
C HIS A 43 -17.53 7.05 -4.37
N SER A 44 -16.87 6.83 -3.23
CA SER A 44 -15.45 7.15 -3.01
C SER A 44 -14.52 6.02 -3.43
N LEU A 45 -15.02 4.79 -3.61
CA LEU A 45 -14.19 3.61 -3.92
C LEU A 45 -13.41 3.78 -5.23
N SER A 46 -13.98 4.46 -6.22
CA SER A 46 -13.29 4.75 -7.47
C SER A 46 -12.06 5.61 -7.24
N ALA A 47 -12.17 6.68 -6.46
CA ALA A 47 -11.05 7.57 -6.13
C ALA A 47 -10.01 6.89 -5.22
N LEU A 48 -10.43 5.97 -4.35
CA LEU A 48 -9.54 5.30 -3.40
C LEU A 48 -8.78 4.11 -4.00
N LEU A 49 -9.39 3.36 -4.93
CA LEU A 49 -8.82 2.10 -5.43
C LEU A 49 -8.36 2.15 -6.89
N LEU A 50 -9.09 2.86 -7.78
CA LEU A 50 -8.75 2.82 -9.21
C LEU A 50 -7.38 3.42 -9.54
N PRO A 51 -6.90 4.49 -8.90
CA PRO A 51 -5.56 4.99 -9.20
C PRO A 51 -4.49 3.92 -8.97
N ALA A 52 -4.56 3.18 -7.85
CA ALA A 52 -3.65 2.07 -7.57
C ALA A 52 -3.71 1.00 -8.67
N ILE A 53 -4.92 0.62 -9.08
CA ILE A 53 -5.14 -0.46 -10.05
C ILE A 53 -4.61 -0.06 -11.43
N LYS A 54 -4.95 1.15 -11.90
CA LYS A 54 -4.52 1.68 -13.19
C LYS A 54 -3.01 1.88 -13.27
N LEU A 55 -2.40 2.36 -12.19
CA LEU A 55 -0.95 2.52 -12.07
C LEU A 55 -0.22 1.21 -11.77
N ARG A 56 -0.95 0.08 -11.63
CA ARG A 56 -0.40 -1.23 -11.25
C ARG A 56 0.37 -1.19 -9.92
N GLN A 57 0.00 -0.25 -9.05
CA GLN A 57 0.55 -0.06 -7.71
C GLN A 57 -0.26 -0.83 -6.65
N PHE A 58 -0.44 -2.13 -6.87
CA PHE A 58 -1.13 -3.00 -5.92
C PHE A 58 -0.54 -4.42 -5.89
N ILE A 59 -0.83 -5.13 -4.79
CA ILE A 59 -0.64 -6.58 -4.67
C ILE A 59 -1.96 -7.17 -4.21
N LEU A 60 -2.47 -8.14 -4.99
CA LEU A 60 -3.64 -8.92 -4.63
C LEU A 60 -3.20 -10.38 -4.42
N ILE A 61 -3.55 -10.95 -3.28
CA ILE A 61 -3.25 -12.35 -2.97
C ILE A 61 -4.55 -13.10 -2.73
N SER A 62 -4.65 -14.26 -3.36
CA SER A 62 -5.72 -15.23 -3.12
C SER A 62 -5.18 -16.54 -2.58
N GLU A 63 -6.02 -17.25 -1.84
CA GLU A 63 -5.75 -18.60 -1.34
C GLU A 63 -6.99 -19.45 -1.61
N ALA A 64 -6.81 -20.63 -2.21
CA ALA A 64 -7.91 -21.50 -2.64
C ALA A 64 -9.00 -20.75 -3.47
N GLY A 65 -8.57 -19.83 -4.33
CA GLY A 65 -9.46 -19.06 -5.23
C GLY A 65 -10.20 -17.88 -4.58
N LYS A 66 -9.97 -17.59 -3.30
CA LYS A 66 -10.59 -16.46 -2.59
C LYS A 66 -9.56 -15.38 -2.29
N PRO A 67 -9.86 -14.09 -2.48
CA PRO A 67 -8.96 -13.01 -2.07
C PRO A 67 -8.79 -13.06 -0.55
N VAL A 68 -7.55 -12.95 -0.08
CA VAL A 68 -7.20 -12.96 1.36
C VAL A 68 -6.41 -11.75 1.78
N PHE A 69 -5.81 -11.05 0.82
CA PHE A 69 -5.00 -9.88 1.08
C PHE A 69 -5.00 -8.91 -0.10
N PHE A 70 -5.08 -7.63 0.21
CA PHE A 70 -4.88 -6.53 -0.74
C PHE A 70 -3.93 -5.50 -0.13
N LEU A 71 -3.01 -5.02 -0.95
CA LEU A 71 -2.15 -3.90 -0.65
C LEU A 71 -2.13 -2.94 -1.83
N SER A 72 -2.12 -1.65 -1.54
CA SER A 72 -1.82 -0.60 -2.51
C SER A 72 -0.69 0.28 -1.97
N TRP A 73 0.00 0.97 -2.87
CA TRP A 73 1.01 1.95 -2.48
C TRP A 73 0.98 3.19 -3.35
N LEU A 74 1.63 4.22 -2.83
CA LEU A 74 1.94 5.48 -3.49
C LEU A 74 3.46 5.57 -3.65
N ASN A 75 3.92 6.20 -4.73
CA ASN A 75 5.31 6.66 -4.85
C ASN A 75 5.27 8.19 -4.93
N LEU A 76 5.58 8.86 -3.82
CA LEU A 76 5.33 10.30 -3.68
C LEU A 76 6.61 11.12 -3.89
N SER A 77 6.47 12.32 -4.46
CA SER A 77 7.45 13.39 -4.29
C SER A 77 7.43 13.89 -2.83
N ALA A 78 8.39 14.74 -2.46
CA ALA A 78 8.40 15.32 -1.12
C ALA A 78 7.16 16.22 -0.87
N GLU A 79 6.71 16.97 -1.87
CA GLU A 79 5.54 17.84 -1.83
C GLU A 79 4.24 17.04 -1.76
N ALA A 80 4.13 15.97 -2.56
CA ALA A 80 2.98 15.07 -2.52
C ALA A 80 2.91 14.31 -1.19
N GLU A 81 4.05 13.88 -0.63
CA GLU A 81 4.12 13.29 0.71
C GLU A 81 3.61 14.26 1.77
N ALA A 82 4.01 15.53 1.70
CA ALA A 82 3.52 16.54 2.63
C ALA A 82 1.99 16.74 2.50
N ARG A 83 1.43 16.69 1.29
CA ARG A 83 -0.03 16.78 1.05
C ARG A 83 -0.76 15.56 1.61
N TYR A 84 -0.28 14.35 1.29
CA TYR A 84 -0.83 13.08 1.77
C TYR A 84 -0.93 13.01 3.30
N LEU A 85 0.04 13.59 4.02
CA LEU A 85 0.04 13.61 5.49
C LEU A 85 -0.95 14.62 6.11
N ARG A 86 -1.49 15.54 5.32
CA ARG A 86 -2.38 16.63 5.78
C ARG A 86 -3.83 16.42 5.37
N GLU A 87 -4.04 15.81 4.21
CA GLU A 87 -5.35 15.69 3.58
C GLU A 87 -5.81 14.22 3.56
N PRO A 88 -7.11 13.95 3.62
CA PRO A 88 -7.62 12.60 3.40
C PRO A 88 -7.16 12.04 2.05
N ALA A 89 -6.85 10.74 1.96
CA ALA A 89 -6.34 10.11 0.75
C ALA A 89 -7.23 10.31 -0.50
N VAL A 90 -8.55 10.45 -0.31
CA VAL A 90 -9.50 10.74 -1.41
C VAL A 90 -9.27 12.09 -2.09
N CYS A 91 -8.61 13.03 -1.42
CA CYS A 91 -8.26 14.35 -1.94
C CYS A 91 -6.95 14.35 -2.74
N LEU A 92 -6.20 13.24 -2.72
CA LEU A 92 -4.91 13.17 -3.39
C LEU A 92 -5.11 13.18 -4.92
N PRO A 93 -4.51 14.13 -5.66
CA PRO A 93 -4.56 14.16 -7.11
C PRO A 93 -3.98 12.87 -7.73
N GLU A 94 -4.54 12.40 -8.85
CA GLU A 94 -4.05 11.20 -9.54
C GLU A 94 -2.56 11.30 -9.91
N ALA A 95 -2.08 12.50 -10.29
CA ALA A 95 -0.69 12.76 -10.63
C ALA A 95 0.28 12.54 -9.45
N ASP A 96 -0.19 12.65 -8.19
CA ASP A 96 0.65 12.46 -7.01
C ASP A 96 0.96 10.99 -6.76
N TRP A 97 0.08 10.07 -7.15
CA TRP A 97 0.16 8.64 -6.82
C TRP A 97 1.48 7.98 -7.23
N ASN A 98 2.12 8.50 -8.29
CA ASN A 98 3.40 8.04 -8.79
C ASN A 98 4.30 9.24 -9.18
N SER A 99 4.42 10.22 -8.29
CA SER A 99 5.14 11.48 -8.50
C SER A 99 6.61 11.47 -8.08
N GLY A 100 7.09 10.45 -7.37
CA GLY A 100 8.46 10.41 -6.86
C GLY A 100 8.93 9.03 -6.43
N ASP A 101 9.87 8.99 -5.49
CA ASP A 101 10.56 7.79 -5.02
C ASP A 101 10.25 7.42 -3.56
N ARG A 102 9.38 8.18 -2.89
CA ARG A 102 8.98 7.92 -1.50
C ARG A 102 7.81 6.95 -1.47
N LEU A 103 8.10 5.67 -1.27
CA LEU A 103 7.07 4.64 -1.22
C LEU A 103 6.26 4.71 0.08
N TRP A 104 4.94 4.82 -0.05
CA TRP A 104 3.98 4.74 1.05
C TRP A 104 3.00 3.59 0.84
N ILE A 105 2.91 2.68 1.80
CA ILE A 105 1.82 1.70 1.85
C ILE A 105 0.55 2.48 2.20
N ASN A 106 -0.39 2.51 1.25
CA ASN A 106 -1.65 3.24 1.39
C ASN A 106 -2.72 2.34 1.99
N ASP A 107 -2.94 1.16 1.40
CA ASP A 107 -3.86 0.16 1.93
C ASP A 107 -3.10 -1.10 2.36
N TRP A 108 -3.43 -1.63 3.53
CA TRP A 108 -3.02 -2.96 4.00
C TRP A 108 -4.24 -3.68 4.53
N VAL A 109 -4.80 -4.60 3.75
CA VAL A 109 -6.09 -5.25 4.06
C VAL A 109 -5.91 -6.76 4.11
N ALA A 110 -5.96 -7.31 5.33
CA ALA A 110 -5.73 -8.73 5.62
C ALA A 110 -6.76 -9.27 6.64
N PRO A 111 -8.06 -9.26 6.31
CA PRO A 111 -9.13 -9.41 7.29
C PRO A 111 -9.20 -10.81 7.95
N PHE A 112 -8.53 -11.81 7.38
CA PHE A 112 -8.55 -13.19 7.87
C PHE A 112 -7.25 -13.63 8.55
N GLY A 113 -6.38 -12.69 8.93
CA GLY A 113 -5.18 -12.98 9.71
C GLY A 113 -3.91 -13.25 8.90
N HIS A 114 -3.94 -13.07 7.58
CA HIS A 114 -2.79 -13.30 6.69
C HIS A 114 -1.62 -12.31 6.85
N THR A 115 -1.77 -11.25 7.65
CA THR A 115 -0.74 -10.21 7.84
C THR A 115 0.66 -10.79 8.07
N ARG A 116 0.83 -11.70 9.03
CA ARG A 116 2.16 -12.24 9.38
C ARG A 116 2.81 -12.98 8.20
N GLN A 117 2.03 -13.81 7.51
CA GLN A 117 2.50 -14.59 6.37
C GLN A 117 2.89 -13.67 5.21
N VAL A 118 2.04 -12.69 4.91
CA VAL A 118 2.25 -11.75 3.80
C VAL A 118 3.39 -10.77 4.08
N THR A 119 3.56 -10.29 5.31
CA THR A 119 4.73 -9.47 5.69
C THR A 119 6.04 -10.23 5.43
N GLY A 120 6.09 -11.52 5.76
CA GLY A 120 7.26 -12.37 5.48
C GLY A 120 7.53 -12.50 3.98
N LEU A 121 6.47 -12.71 3.19
CA LEU A 121 6.54 -12.81 1.73
C LEU A 121 7.03 -11.50 1.09
N LEU A 122 6.45 -10.36 1.47
CA LEU A 122 6.86 -9.04 0.96
C LEU A 122 8.32 -8.76 1.28
N ARG A 123 8.73 -8.89 2.56
CA ARG A 123 10.10 -8.55 2.98
C ARG A 123 11.17 -9.42 2.32
N ARG A 124 10.85 -10.66 1.94
CA ARG A 124 11.84 -11.62 1.41
C ARG A 124 11.86 -11.72 -0.09
N HIS A 125 10.73 -11.49 -0.76
CA HIS A 125 10.58 -11.82 -2.18
C HIS A 125 10.13 -10.62 -3.00
N LEU A 126 8.97 -10.05 -2.68
CA LEU A 126 8.36 -9.04 -3.56
C LEU A 126 9.04 -7.67 -3.40
N TRP A 127 9.35 -7.29 -2.16
CA TRP A 127 9.90 -5.98 -1.78
C TRP A 127 11.22 -6.13 -1.00
N ALA A 128 12.04 -7.10 -1.37
CA ALA A 128 13.28 -7.41 -0.67
C ALA A 128 14.26 -6.21 -0.63
N THR A 129 14.23 -5.36 -1.64
CA THR A 129 15.12 -4.20 -1.82
C THR A 129 14.41 -2.85 -1.67
N ARG A 130 13.17 -2.83 -1.18
CA ARG A 130 12.40 -1.58 -1.05
C ARG A 130 12.47 -1.02 0.37
N ILE A 131 12.38 0.31 0.46
CA ILE A 131 12.21 1.07 1.69
C ILE A 131 10.85 1.76 1.59
N ALA A 132 10.07 1.73 2.66
CA ALA A 132 8.68 2.17 2.64
C ALA A 132 8.27 2.83 3.95
N ARG A 133 7.23 3.66 3.86
CA ARG A 133 6.50 4.19 5.01
C ARG A 133 5.05 3.70 5.02
N SER A 134 4.39 3.79 6.15
CA SER A 134 2.94 3.73 6.23
C SER A 134 2.43 4.63 7.36
N LEU A 135 1.16 5.00 7.29
CA LEU A 135 0.47 5.49 8.47
C LEU A 135 0.07 4.32 9.35
N TYR A 136 0.07 4.53 10.67
CA TYR A 136 -0.42 3.55 11.62
C TYR A 136 -1.94 3.38 11.43
N HIS A 137 -2.40 2.14 11.27
CA HIS A 137 -3.80 1.79 10.95
C HIS A 137 -4.85 2.23 11.99
N ARG A 138 -4.44 2.73 13.16
CA ARG A 138 -5.33 3.37 14.16
C ARG A 138 -4.95 4.83 14.39
N GLY A 139 -4.53 5.51 13.33
CA GLY A 139 -4.20 6.94 13.37
C GLY A 139 -5.35 7.79 13.88
N ASP A 140 -6.58 7.44 13.51
CA ASP A 140 -7.79 8.18 13.94
C ASP A 140 -8.08 8.00 15.44
N GLU A 141 -7.70 6.86 16.03
CA GLU A 141 -7.89 6.59 17.46
C GLU A 141 -6.73 7.09 18.34
N ARG A 142 -5.49 7.00 17.83
CA ARG A 142 -4.25 7.15 18.62
C ARG A 142 -3.33 8.26 18.13
N GLY A 143 -3.76 9.03 17.14
CA GLY A 143 -2.98 10.04 16.46
C GLY A 143 -2.13 9.47 15.32
N LEU A 144 -1.86 10.32 14.32
CA LEU A 144 -1.03 10.00 13.18
C LEU A 144 0.37 9.58 13.63
N ARG A 145 0.76 8.36 13.26
CA ARG A 145 2.10 7.82 13.49
C ARG A 145 2.62 7.23 12.19
N VAL A 146 3.82 7.67 11.80
CA VAL A 146 4.55 7.12 10.66
C VAL A 146 5.31 5.88 11.11
N MET A 147 5.15 4.82 10.32
CA MET A 147 5.86 3.55 10.48
C MET A 147 6.84 3.40 9.33
N ASN A 148 8.05 2.94 9.63
CA ASN A 148 9.13 2.76 8.66
C ASN A 148 9.38 1.27 8.45
N PHE A 149 9.58 0.85 7.20
CA PHE A 149 9.80 -0.53 6.81
C PHE A 149 10.90 -0.62 5.76
N HIS A 150 11.60 -1.75 5.73
CA HIS A 150 12.47 -2.11 4.62
C HIS A 150 12.48 -3.63 4.40
N GLY A 151 12.79 -4.01 3.16
CA GLY A 151 13.02 -5.39 2.77
C GLY A 151 14.29 -5.98 3.39
N ILE A 152 14.41 -7.30 3.34
CA ILE A 152 15.50 -8.04 3.99
C ILE A 152 16.87 -7.83 3.34
N ALA A 153 16.92 -7.37 2.09
CA ALA A 153 18.16 -7.13 1.36
C ALA A 153 18.73 -5.72 1.61
N ILE A 154 18.03 -4.87 2.37
CA ILE A 154 18.51 -3.54 2.77
C ILE A 154 19.05 -3.62 4.20
N LEU A 155 20.30 -3.17 4.41
CA LEU A 155 20.90 -3.11 5.74
C LEU A 155 20.22 -2.02 6.59
N ASP A 156 20.11 -2.25 7.90
CA ASP A 156 19.48 -1.28 8.81
C ASP A 156 20.11 0.12 8.70
N LEU A 157 21.44 0.20 8.55
CA LEU A 157 22.16 1.47 8.40
C LEU A 157 21.82 2.18 7.07
N GLU A 158 21.65 1.43 5.98
CA GLU A 158 21.25 1.98 4.68
C GLU A 158 19.81 2.50 4.74
N ALA A 159 18.90 1.75 5.39
CA ALA A 159 17.54 2.19 5.61
C ALA A 159 17.50 3.48 6.45
N GLN A 160 18.27 3.54 7.54
CA GLN A 160 18.39 4.74 8.37
C GLN A 160 18.92 5.93 7.58
N ALA A 161 19.96 5.73 6.75
CA ALA A 161 20.52 6.78 5.90
C ALA A 161 19.47 7.28 4.89
N TRP A 162 18.71 6.38 4.27
CA TRP A 162 17.64 6.76 3.36
C TRP A 162 16.56 7.59 4.07
N PHE A 163 16.11 7.19 5.26
CA PHE A 163 15.12 7.98 6.01
C PHE A 163 15.66 9.36 6.42
N ALA A 164 16.95 9.47 6.70
CA ALA A 164 17.61 10.74 7.04
C ALA A 164 17.71 11.69 5.82
N THR A 165 17.96 11.16 4.61
CA THR A 165 18.00 11.94 3.37
C THR A 165 16.62 12.23 2.79
N HIS A 166 15.60 11.49 3.22
CA HIS A 166 14.20 11.70 2.85
C HIS A 166 13.38 12.14 4.06
N PRO A 167 13.71 13.25 4.75
CA PRO A 167 12.96 13.66 5.92
C PRO A 167 11.50 13.94 5.55
N LEU A 168 10.59 13.67 6.49
CA LEU A 168 9.21 14.13 6.36
C LEU A 168 9.23 15.65 6.38
N LEU A 169 8.67 16.29 5.34
CA LEU A 169 8.51 17.73 5.33
C LEU A 169 7.50 18.12 6.41
N ARG A 170 8.02 18.54 7.57
CA ARG A 170 7.22 19.21 8.59
C ARG A 170 7.02 20.64 8.12
N HIS A 171 5.78 21.06 7.95
CA HIS A 171 5.51 22.49 7.96
C HIS A 171 5.55 22.97 9.41
N THR A 172 6.48 23.89 9.68
CA THR A 172 6.30 24.93 10.69
C THR A 172 5.00 25.68 10.35
N PRO A 173 4.15 25.98 11.34
CA PRO A 173 2.88 26.69 11.12
C PRO A 173 3.04 28.00 10.37
#